data_AF-A0A1F9KM69-F1
#
_entry.id   AF-A0A1F9KM69-F1
#
_cell.length_a   1.000
_cell.length_b   1.000
_cell.length_c   1.000
_cell.angle_alpha   90.00
_cell.angle_beta   90.00
_cell.angle_gamma   90.00
#
_symmetry.space_group_name_H-M   'P 1'
#
loop_
_entity.id
_entity.type
_entity.pdbx_description
1 polymer ?
#
loop_
_entity_poly.entity_id
_entity_poly.type
_entity_poly.pdbx_seq_one_letter_code
_entity_poly.pdbx_strand_id
1 'polypeptide(L)'
;MYYEDRPPSAGFIKGTVGFFDGSQLDFREFLVTHPTVHVIKYGYQYRMGDQLVFRYDNANDPAARDLATFPHHKHLPGALVATEQISLQPVLREIVSQLKFP
;
A
#
# COMPACT_ATOMS: atom_id res chain seq x y z
N MET A 1 37.94 -12.26 -9.00
CA MET A 1 36.82 -11.61 -8.29
C MET A 1 35.65 -11.58 -9.27
N TYR A 2 34.68 -12.48 -9.11
CA TYR A 2 33.53 -12.55 -10.02
C TYR A 2 32.49 -11.51 -9.58
N TYR A 3 32.30 -10.50 -10.42
CA TYR A 3 31.19 -9.56 -10.31
C TYR A 3 29.97 -10.26 -10.91
N GLU A 4 29.14 -10.90 -10.09
CA GLU A 4 27.84 -11.36 -10.55
C GLU A 4 26.86 -10.18 -10.47
N ASP A 5 26.69 -9.49 -11.60
CA ASP A 5 25.55 -8.58 -11.85
C ASP A 5 24.29 -9.44 -12.05
N ARG A 6 23.78 -10.07 -10.98
CA ARG A 6 22.43 -10.62 -11.00
C ARG A 6 21.47 -9.45 -10.77
N PRO A 7 20.57 -9.12 -11.72
CA PRO A 7 19.52 -8.15 -11.43
C PRO A 7 18.79 -8.60 -10.16
N PRO A 8 18.45 -7.66 -9.26
CA PRO A 8 17.80 -7.99 -8.00
C PRO A 8 16.61 -8.91 -8.26
N SER A 9 16.59 -10.07 -7.58
CA SER A 9 15.44 -10.97 -7.62
C SER A 9 14.21 -10.19 -7.21
N ALA A 10 13.17 -10.18 -8.04
CA ALA A 10 11.95 -9.42 -7.80
C ALA A 10 10.79 -10.35 -7.39
N GLY A 11 9.92 -9.85 -6.53
CA GLY A 11 8.70 -10.49 -6.10
C GLY A 11 7.49 -9.60 -6.35
N PHE A 12 6.33 -10.22 -6.50
CA PHE A 12 5.05 -9.53 -6.56
C PHE A 12 4.03 -10.30 -5.75
N ILE A 13 3.40 -9.61 -4.80
CA ILE A 13 2.34 -10.16 -3.96
C ILE A 13 1.09 -9.31 -4.18
N LYS A 14 -0.06 -9.97 -4.35
CA LYS A 14 -1.36 -9.30 -4.36
C LYS A 14 -2.41 -10.17 -3.70
N GLY A 15 -3.46 -9.55 -3.21
CA GLY A 15 -4.62 -10.26 -2.66
C GLY A 15 -5.71 -9.30 -2.23
N THR A 16 -6.78 -9.90 -1.71
CA THR A 16 -7.92 -9.19 -1.15
C THR A 16 -8.20 -9.75 0.24
N VAL A 17 -8.40 -8.87 1.22
CA VAL A 17 -8.84 -9.22 2.58
C VAL A 17 -10.28 -8.74 2.74
N GLY A 18 -11.20 -9.65 3.05
CA GLY A 18 -12.56 -9.31 3.43
C GLY A 18 -12.69 -9.18 4.94
N PHE A 19 -13.49 -8.21 5.40
CA PHE A 19 -13.81 -7.99 6.81
C PHE A 19 -15.27 -8.31 7.10
N PHE A 20 -15.63 -8.49 8.37
CA PHE A 20 -16.95 -8.98 8.78
C PHE A 20 -18.09 -7.98 8.51
N ASP A 21 -17.79 -6.70 8.40
CA ASP A 21 -18.74 -5.64 8.06
C ASP A 21 -18.99 -5.54 6.54
N GLY A 22 -18.40 -6.45 5.75
CA GLY A 22 -18.48 -6.47 4.29
C GLY A 22 -17.46 -5.57 3.58
N SER A 23 -16.68 -4.79 4.32
CA SER A 23 -15.59 -4.00 3.74
C SER A 23 -14.44 -4.88 3.24
N GLN A 24 -13.62 -4.35 2.33
CA GLN A 24 -12.55 -5.10 1.66
C GLN A 24 -11.28 -4.25 1.52
N LEU A 25 -10.13 -4.90 1.69
CA LEU A 25 -8.81 -4.34 1.38
C LEU A 25 -8.20 -5.10 0.20
N ASP A 26 -8.05 -4.42 -0.93
CA ASP A 26 -7.26 -4.92 -2.06
C ASP A 26 -5.81 -4.44 -1.89
N PHE A 27 -4.85 -5.37 -1.85
CA PHE A 27 -3.44 -5.05 -1.66
C PHE A 27 -2.56 -5.57 -2.79
N ARG A 28 -1.49 -4.83 -3.08
CA ARG A 28 -0.40 -5.21 -3.98
C ARG A 28 0.93 -4.68 -3.46
N GLU A 29 1.97 -5.48 -3.56
CA GLU A 29 3.35 -5.13 -3.22
C GLU A 29 4.29 -5.66 -4.30
N PHE A 30 5.17 -4.80 -4.80
CA PHE A 30 6.34 -5.18 -5.59
C PHE A 30 7.55 -5.13 -4.68
N LEU A 31 8.28 -6.23 -4.66
CA LEU A 31 9.38 -6.48 -3.74
C LEU A 31 10.66 -6.71 -4.55
N VAL A 32 11.77 -6.32 -3.98
CA VAL A 32 13.06 -6.92 -4.29
C VAL A 32 13.39 -7.89 -3.15
N THR A 33 13.91 -9.07 -3.47
CA THR A 33 14.16 -10.16 -2.52
C THR A 33 15.65 -10.44 -2.31
N HIS A 34 16.54 -9.82 -3.09
CA HIS A 34 17.99 -9.91 -2.95
C HIS A 34 18.63 -8.50 -3.04
N PRO A 35 19.60 -8.14 -2.17
CA PRO A 35 20.18 -8.93 -1.08
C PRO A 35 19.27 -9.11 0.14
N THR A 36 18.26 -8.26 0.28
CA THR A 36 17.27 -8.31 1.36
C THR A 36 15.87 -8.07 0.81
N VAL A 37 14.84 -8.55 1.51
CA VAL A 37 13.45 -8.33 1.13
C VAL A 37 13.04 -6.89 1.44
N HIS A 38 12.63 -6.13 0.43
CA HIS A 38 12.14 -4.76 0.57
C HIS A 38 11.03 -4.43 -0.42
N VAL A 39 9.96 -3.76 0.05
CA VAL A 39 8.85 -3.28 -0.78
C VAL A 39 9.29 -1.99 -1.47
N ILE A 40 9.27 -1.99 -2.81
CA ILE A 40 9.62 -0.83 -3.64
C ILE A 40 8.38 -0.11 -4.20
N LYS A 41 7.27 -0.84 -4.36
CA LYS A 41 5.98 -0.27 -4.74
C LYS A 41 4.86 -0.98 -4.01
N TYR A 42 3.84 -0.23 -3.63
CA TYR A 42 2.66 -0.79 -2.97
C TYR A 42 1.39 -0.06 -3.37
N GLY A 43 0.27 -0.71 -3.09
CA GLY A 43 -1.05 -0.10 -3.12
C GLY A 43 -1.99 -0.87 -2.21
N TYR A 44 -2.59 -0.19 -1.25
CA TYR A 44 -3.50 -0.73 -0.24
C TYR A 44 -4.82 0.03 -0.35
N GLN A 45 -5.79 -0.51 -1.08
CA GLN A 45 -7.08 0.13 -1.35
C GLN A 45 -8.16 -0.47 -0.45
N TYR A 46 -8.60 0.29 0.55
CA TYR A 46 -9.69 -0.09 1.43
C TYR A 46 -11.01 0.51 0.94
N ARG A 47 -12.03 -0.34 0.80
CA ARG A 47 -13.33 0.01 0.21
C ARG A 47 -14.50 -0.65 0.93
N MET A 48 -15.67 0.00 0.81
CA MET A 48 -16.97 -0.56 1.18
C MET A 48 -17.81 -0.65 -0.10
N GLY A 49 -18.13 -1.87 -0.55
CA GLY A 49 -18.64 -2.08 -1.90
C GLY A 49 -17.67 -1.51 -2.95
N ASP A 50 -18.17 -0.63 -3.82
CA ASP A 50 -17.36 0.06 -4.84
C ASP A 50 -16.81 1.43 -4.38
N GLN A 51 -17.14 1.85 -3.15
CA GLN A 51 -16.73 3.14 -2.63
C GLN A 51 -15.37 3.06 -1.95
N LEU A 52 -14.44 3.91 -2.40
CA LEU A 52 -13.16 4.11 -1.75
C LEU A 52 -13.38 4.67 -0.34
N VAL A 53 -12.83 4.01 0.68
CA VAL A 53 -12.74 4.55 2.05
C VAL A 53 -11.41 5.26 2.22
N PHE A 54 -10.30 4.59 1.86
CA PHE A 54 -8.99 5.21 1.68
C PHE A 54 -8.09 4.33 0.81
N ARG A 55 -7.01 4.91 0.27
CA ARG A 55 -5.95 4.15 -0.37
C ARG A 55 -4.58 4.68 0.02
N TYR A 56 -3.68 3.82 0.46
CA TYR A 56 -2.26 4.14 0.60
C TYR A 56 -1.52 3.60 -0.61
N ASP A 57 -0.72 4.42 -1.28
CA ASP A 57 0.17 3.95 -2.33
C ASP A 57 1.39 4.86 -2.50
N ASN A 58 2.30 4.44 -3.38
CA ASN A 58 3.45 5.24 -3.78
C ASN A 58 3.58 5.36 -5.31
N ALA A 59 2.44 5.41 -6.01
CA ALA A 59 2.43 5.67 -7.44
C ALA A 59 3.03 7.05 -7.74
N ASN A 60 3.62 7.21 -8.92
CA ASN A 60 4.05 8.51 -9.41
C ASN A 60 2.81 9.33 -9.85
N ASP A 61 2.03 9.79 -8.86
CA ASP A 61 0.85 10.62 -9.05
C ASP A 61 1.27 12.10 -9.17
N PRO A 62 1.00 12.79 -10.29
CA PRO A 62 1.26 14.22 -10.43
C PRO A 62 0.64 15.09 -9.33
N ALA A 63 -0.54 14.72 -8.81
CA ALA A 63 -1.22 15.47 -7.75
C ALA A 63 -0.51 15.34 -6.39
N ALA A 64 0.33 14.30 -6.21
CA ALA A 64 1.09 14.06 -4.99
C ALA A 64 2.46 14.76 -4.97
N ARG A 65 2.91 15.35 -6.08
CA ARG A 65 4.30 15.85 -6.23
C ARG A 65 4.68 16.95 -5.23
N ASP A 66 3.71 17.73 -4.80
CA ASP A 66 3.92 18.83 -3.84
C ASP A 66 3.85 18.36 -2.37
N LEU A 67 3.56 17.08 -2.13
CA LEU A 67 3.59 16.51 -0.78
C LEU A 67 5.04 16.26 -0.34
N ALA A 68 5.36 16.65 0.89
CA ALA A 68 6.69 16.43 1.48
C ALA A 68 7.09 14.94 1.53
N THR A 69 6.12 14.03 1.50
CA THR A 69 6.32 12.58 1.56
C THR A 69 6.35 11.90 0.20
N PHE A 70 6.31 12.65 -0.91
CA PHE A 70 6.33 12.07 -2.26
C PHE A 70 7.48 11.06 -2.44
N PRO A 71 7.24 9.84 -2.96
CA PRO A 71 6.01 9.41 -3.65
C PRO A 71 4.91 8.86 -2.74
N HIS A 72 5.13 8.75 -1.43
CA HIS A 72 4.18 8.15 -0.49
C HIS A 72 3.03 9.10 -0.18
N HIS A 73 1.80 8.62 -0.35
CA HIS A 73 0.60 9.41 -0.10
C HIS A 73 -0.61 8.52 0.24
N LYS A 74 -1.63 9.15 0.83
CA LYS A 74 -2.92 8.54 1.15
C LYS A 74 -4.03 9.27 0.40
N HIS A 75 -4.80 8.55 -0.40
CA HIS A 75 -6.07 9.02 -0.94
C HIS A 75 -7.18 8.84 0.09
N LEU A 76 -8.00 9.86 0.22
CA LEU A 76 -9.30 9.86 0.87
C LEU A 76 -10.36 10.28 -0.17
N PRO A 77 -11.66 10.09 0.10
CA PRO A 77 -12.71 10.63 -0.76
C PRO A 77 -12.53 12.14 -0.98
N GLY A 78 -12.15 12.53 -2.19
CA GLY A 78 -11.95 13.92 -2.59
C GLY A 78 -10.68 14.59 -2.05
N ALA A 79 -9.78 13.86 -1.39
CA ALA A 79 -8.57 14.44 -0.81
C ALA A 79 -7.33 13.55 -0.98
N LEU A 80 -6.17 14.21 -0.93
CA LEU A 80 -4.85 13.60 -0.99
C LEU A 80 -4.04 14.10 0.20
N VAL A 81 -3.45 13.18 0.96
CA VAL A 81 -2.79 13.47 2.24
C VAL A 81 -1.38 12.92 2.25
N ALA A 82 -0.44 13.71 2.77
CA ALA A 82 0.94 13.28 3.00
C ALA A 82 0.99 12.16 4.05
N THR A 83 1.79 11.14 3.79
CA THR A 83 2.06 10.04 4.72
C THR A 83 3.41 9.45 4.37
N GLU A 84 4.17 9.09 5.39
CA GLU A 84 5.39 8.30 5.22
C GLU A 84 5.08 6.94 4.59
N GLN A 85 6.13 6.25 4.15
CA GLN A 85 6.04 4.86 3.72
C GLN A 85 5.37 4.00 4.81
N ILE A 86 4.38 3.21 4.40
CA ILE A 86 3.62 2.33 5.30
C ILE A 86 3.63 0.90 4.76
N SER A 87 3.63 -0.09 5.66
CA SER A 87 3.49 -1.51 5.30
C SER A 87 2.05 -1.98 5.48
N LEU A 88 1.75 -3.18 4.97
CA LEU A 88 0.41 -3.77 5.07
C LEU A 88 -0.08 -3.93 6.52
N GLN A 89 0.81 -4.26 7.46
CA GLN A 89 0.43 -4.56 8.84
C GLN A 89 -0.18 -3.36 9.61
N PRO A 90 0.41 -2.15 9.61
CA PRO A 90 -0.25 -0.94 10.13
C PRO A 90 -1.59 -0.64 9.46
N VAL A 91 -1.71 -0.84 8.14
CA VAL A 91 -2.97 -0.60 7.42
C VAL A 91 -4.07 -1.55 7.88
N LEU A 92 -3.76 -2.83 8.04
CA LEU A 92 -4.69 -3.81 8.62
C LEU A 92 -5.12 -3.41 10.02
N ARG A 93 -4.20 -2.91 10.86
CA ARG A 93 -4.54 -2.42 12.21
C ARG A 93 -5.45 -1.20 12.17
N GLU A 94 -5.20 -0.24 11.27
CA GLU A 94 -6.05 0.94 11.08
C GLU A 94 -7.47 0.55 10.65
N ILE A 95 -7.61 -0.47 9.79
CA ILE A 95 -8.94 -0.97 9.39
C ILE A 95 -9.62 -1.62 10.59
N VAL A 96 -8.94 -2.56 11.25
CA VAL A 96 -9.52 -3.30 12.39
C VAL A 96 -9.93 -2.37 13.53
N SER A 97 -9.22 -1.26 13.77
CA SER A 97 -9.61 -0.28 14.80
C SER A 97 -10.87 0.52 14.47
N GLN A 98 -11.29 0.55 13.19
CA GLN A 98 -12.52 1.21 12.74
C GLN A 98 -13.72 0.26 12.72
N LEU A 99 -13.49 -1.05 12.74
CA LEU A 99 -14.54 -2.05 12.74
C LEU A 99 -15.32 -2.02 14.06
N LYS A 100 -16.64 -1.93 13.97
CA LYS A 100 -17.53 -2.05 15.13
C LYS A 100 -18.02 -3.49 15.22
N PHE A 101 -17.56 -4.21 16.23
CA PHE A 101 -18.11 -5.53 16.53
C PHE A 101 -19.55 -5.39 17.03
N PRO A 102 -20.46 -6.26 16.58
CA PRO A 102 -21.82 -6.32 17.12
C PRO A 102 -21.85 -6.67 18.60
#